data_AF-Q48AA5-F1
#
_entry.id   AF-Q48AA5-F1
#
_cell.length_a   1.000
_cell.length_b   1.000
_cell.length_c   1.000
_cell.angle_alpha   90.00
_cell.angle_beta   90.00
_cell.angle_gamma   90.00
#
_symmetry.space_group_name_H-M   'P 1'
#
loop_
_entity.id
_entity.type
_entity.pdbx_description
1 polymer ?
#
loop_
_entity_poly.entity_id
_entity_poly.type
_entity_poly.pdbx_seq_one_letter_code
_entity_poly.pdbx_strand_id
1 'polypeptide(L)'
;MFDFSVNNQAILSKHIIGDEKIPLLIIDNFANSVTDLVEFAGDGSSFQADEKNFYPGKRKLMPSEYGEQVCRQYLPLFHSFFDCPQTSAAKTVLSALALADTPVKQLRPMQMLPHIDTPQSNQFAVVHYLCNQDHGGTSFYRHKETGYQTITQDRLYHYAQQVKKEAIANQIHKAPRYMSGSDKLFEQLYSVEARMNRAIIYPSNLLHSGNVNAALGLSSLPKKGRLTIGSFILLE
;
A
#
# COMPACT_ATOMS: atom_id res chain seq x y z
N MET A 1 -23.71 -10.03 11.79
CA MET A 1 -22.26 -10.33 11.98
C MET A 1 -21.61 -10.04 10.64
N PHE A 2 -20.51 -9.29 10.61
CA PHE A 2 -19.84 -8.94 9.36
C PHE A 2 -19.02 -10.12 8.84
N ASP A 3 -19.07 -10.38 7.53
CA ASP A 3 -18.18 -11.35 6.88
C ASP A 3 -16.85 -10.69 6.48
N PHE A 4 -15.76 -11.16 7.07
CA PHE A 4 -14.39 -10.70 6.79
C PHE A 4 -13.60 -11.67 5.90
N SER A 5 -14.28 -12.68 5.33
CA SER A 5 -13.62 -13.75 4.61
C SER A 5 -13.13 -13.37 3.21
N VAL A 6 -12.03 -14.00 2.82
CA VAL A 6 -11.45 -13.85 1.48
C VAL A 6 -12.07 -14.87 0.52
N ASN A 7 -12.22 -14.46 -0.74
CA ASN A 7 -12.80 -15.28 -1.79
C ASN A 7 -11.77 -16.29 -2.31
N ASN A 8 -12.10 -17.57 -2.24
CA ASN A 8 -11.25 -18.66 -2.74
C ASN A 8 -11.28 -18.82 -4.27
N GLN A 9 -12.20 -18.14 -4.96
CA GLN A 9 -12.32 -18.07 -6.41
C GLN A 9 -11.90 -16.69 -6.95
N ALA A 10 -11.10 -15.92 -6.19
CA ALA A 10 -10.58 -14.64 -6.64
C ALA A 10 -9.73 -14.78 -7.92
N ILE A 11 -9.75 -13.76 -8.77
CA ILE A 11 -9.05 -13.76 -10.06
C ILE A 11 -7.64 -13.21 -9.84
N LEU A 12 -6.63 -14.05 -10.11
CA LEU A 12 -5.23 -13.73 -9.89
C LEU A 12 -4.55 -13.30 -11.18
N SER A 13 -3.86 -12.16 -11.14
CA SER A 13 -2.97 -11.68 -12.20
C SER A 13 -1.58 -11.44 -11.64
N LYS A 14 -0.58 -12.09 -12.24
CA LYS A 14 0.83 -11.97 -11.87
C LYS A 14 1.51 -10.94 -12.77
N HIS A 15 2.26 -10.03 -12.17
CA HIS A 15 3.03 -9.02 -12.88
C HIS A 15 4.45 -8.94 -12.33
N ILE A 16 5.39 -8.50 -13.16
CA ILE A 16 6.79 -8.32 -12.79
C ILE A 16 7.14 -6.86 -13.07
N ILE A 17 7.63 -6.15 -12.05
CA ILE A 17 7.93 -4.72 -12.12
C ILE A 17 9.43 -4.50 -12.29
N GLY A 18 9.77 -3.67 -13.28
CA GLY A 18 11.10 -3.06 -13.43
C GLY A 18 12.27 -4.03 -13.59
N ASP A 19 13.48 -3.46 -13.59
CA ASP A 19 14.71 -4.21 -13.88
C ASP A 19 15.09 -5.23 -12.78
N GLU A 20 14.68 -4.99 -11.53
CA GLU A 20 14.88 -5.95 -10.42
C GLU A 20 13.88 -7.12 -10.46
N LYS A 21 12.97 -7.12 -11.46
CA LYS A 21 11.97 -8.16 -11.68
C LYS A 21 11.11 -8.44 -10.45
N ILE A 22 10.63 -7.38 -9.79
CA ILE A 22 9.89 -7.55 -8.54
C ILE A 22 8.49 -8.12 -8.82
N PRO A 23 8.11 -9.24 -8.17
CA PRO A 23 6.77 -9.78 -8.29
C PRO A 23 5.71 -8.87 -7.66
N LEU A 24 4.61 -8.70 -8.40
CA LEU A 24 3.39 -8.04 -7.96
C LEU A 24 2.21 -8.97 -8.26
N LEU A 25 1.41 -9.26 -7.24
CA LEU A 25 0.17 -10.01 -7.42
C LEU A 25 -1.02 -9.05 -7.36
N ILE A 26 -1.85 -9.07 -8.38
CA ILE A 26 -3.12 -8.34 -8.44
C ILE A 26 -4.26 -9.35 -8.32
N ILE A 27 -5.22 -9.08 -7.44
CA ILE A 27 -6.28 -10.02 -7.09
C ILE A 27 -7.62 -9.29 -7.20
N ASP A 28 -8.43 -9.66 -8.19
CA ASP A 28 -9.79 -9.14 -8.36
C ASP A 28 -10.81 -10.05 -7.66
N ASN A 29 -11.87 -9.45 -7.13
CA ASN A 29 -12.91 -10.12 -6.31
C ASN A 29 -12.32 -10.73 -5.02
N PHE A 30 -11.54 -9.96 -4.27
CA PHE A 30 -10.70 -10.43 -3.16
C PHE A 30 -11.46 -10.94 -1.93
N ALA A 31 -12.50 -10.24 -1.48
CA ALA A 31 -13.33 -10.61 -0.34
C ALA A 31 -14.72 -11.11 -0.77
N ASN A 32 -15.34 -11.95 0.05
CA ASN A 32 -16.69 -12.47 -0.18
C ASN A 32 -17.78 -11.40 0.03
N SER A 33 -17.60 -10.51 1.01
CA SER A 33 -18.57 -9.46 1.33
C SER A 33 -17.90 -8.08 1.41
N VAL A 34 -17.87 -7.37 0.28
CA VAL A 34 -17.42 -5.96 0.22
C VAL A 34 -18.35 -5.06 1.03
N THR A 35 -19.66 -5.36 1.00
CA THR A 35 -20.68 -4.62 1.73
C THR A 35 -20.39 -4.64 3.23
N ASP A 36 -20.08 -5.80 3.81
CA ASP A 36 -19.76 -5.91 5.23
C ASP A 36 -18.49 -5.16 5.61
N LEU A 37 -17.45 -5.17 4.74
CA LEU A 37 -16.23 -4.39 4.97
C LEU A 37 -16.51 -2.88 5.00
N VAL A 38 -17.33 -2.39 4.07
CA VAL A 38 -17.72 -0.98 4.00
C VAL A 38 -18.66 -0.59 5.14
N GLU A 39 -19.58 -1.46 5.55
CA GLU A 39 -20.45 -1.24 6.71
C GLU A 39 -19.68 -1.28 8.03
N PHE A 40 -18.71 -2.18 8.16
CA PHE A 40 -17.81 -2.22 9.31
C PHE A 40 -16.98 -0.93 9.43
N ALA A 41 -16.62 -0.28 8.32
CA ALA A 41 -15.99 1.03 8.35
C ALA A 41 -16.90 2.12 8.94
N GLY A 42 -18.22 1.98 8.80
CA GLY A 42 -19.21 2.89 9.36
C GLY A 42 -19.17 4.28 8.74
N ASP A 43 -19.34 5.31 9.57
CA ASP A 43 -19.32 6.72 9.16
C ASP A 43 -17.93 7.37 9.24
N GLY A 44 -16.90 6.62 9.64
CA GLY A 44 -15.53 7.09 9.80
C GLY A 44 -15.20 7.66 11.18
N SER A 45 -16.16 7.77 12.11
CA SER A 45 -15.95 8.33 13.46
C SER A 45 -14.93 7.54 14.30
N SER A 46 -14.88 6.22 14.12
CA SER A 46 -13.91 5.34 14.81
C SER A 46 -12.50 5.37 14.22
N PHE A 47 -12.25 6.12 13.15
CA PHE A 47 -10.92 6.22 12.54
C PHE A 47 -10.06 7.27 13.26
N GLN A 48 -8.80 6.95 13.49
CA GLN A 48 -7.85 7.85 14.16
C GLN A 48 -6.60 8.03 13.31
N ALA A 49 -6.05 9.24 13.32
CA ALA A 49 -4.74 9.50 12.76
C ALA A 49 -3.68 8.95 13.73
N ASP A 50 -2.65 8.32 13.19
CA ASP A 50 -1.49 7.91 13.97
C ASP A 50 -0.31 8.80 13.58
N GLU A 51 0.11 9.69 14.49
CA GLU A 51 1.20 10.63 14.21
C GLU A 51 2.55 9.94 13.95
N LYS A 52 2.71 8.70 14.48
CA LYS A 52 3.91 7.88 14.33
C LYS A 52 3.93 7.14 12.99
N ASN A 53 2.76 6.99 12.36
CA ASN A 53 2.63 6.42 11.04
C ASN A 53 2.56 7.56 10.01
N PHE A 54 3.38 7.51 8.96
CA PHE A 54 3.37 8.54 7.93
C PHE A 54 2.17 8.44 6.97
N TYR A 55 1.18 7.59 7.22
CA TYR A 55 -0.01 7.51 6.40
C TYR A 55 -0.76 8.87 6.31
N PRO A 56 -1.15 9.34 5.11
CA PRO A 56 -1.83 10.62 4.91
C PRO A 56 -3.34 10.53 5.16
N GLY A 57 -3.72 10.21 6.40
CA GLY A 57 -5.10 10.23 6.85
C GLY A 57 -5.30 9.41 8.13
N LYS A 58 -6.47 8.77 8.25
CA LYS A 58 -6.88 8.06 9.47
C LYS A 58 -7.06 6.57 9.22
N ARG A 59 -6.95 5.76 10.28
CA ARG A 59 -7.05 4.30 10.23
C ARG A 59 -7.96 3.75 11.31
N LYS A 60 -8.53 2.57 11.07
CA LYS A 60 -9.31 1.76 12.01
C LYS A 60 -8.84 0.32 11.93
N LEU A 61 -8.49 -0.28 13.07
CA LEU A 61 -8.03 -1.66 13.11
C LEU A 61 -9.09 -2.63 12.57
N MET A 62 -8.64 -3.62 11.81
CA MET A 62 -9.47 -4.76 11.41
C MET A 62 -9.45 -5.84 12.51
N PRO A 63 -10.51 -6.65 12.63
CA PRO A 63 -10.44 -7.90 13.38
C PRO A 63 -9.31 -8.80 12.88
N SER A 64 -8.67 -9.56 13.78
CA SER A 64 -7.50 -10.39 13.44
C SER A 64 -7.82 -11.43 12.38
N GLU A 65 -9.05 -11.96 12.41
CA GLU A 65 -9.59 -12.92 11.45
C GLU A 65 -9.34 -12.51 9.99
N TYR A 66 -9.51 -11.23 9.64
CA TYR A 66 -9.29 -10.76 8.28
C TYR A 66 -7.87 -11.09 7.82
N GLY A 67 -6.86 -10.71 8.61
CA GLY A 67 -5.46 -10.96 8.28
C GLY A 67 -5.11 -12.45 8.31
N GLU A 68 -5.63 -13.20 9.29
CA GLU A 68 -5.44 -14.65 9.40
C GLU A 68 -5.95 -15.39 8.15
N GLN A 69 -7.11 -14.98 7.62
CA GLN A 69 -7.67 -15.53 6.40
C GLN A 69 -6.83 -15.19 5.17
N VAL A 70 -6.32 -13.96 5.05
CA VAL A 70 -5.39 -13.57 3.98
C VAL A 70 -4.13 -14.44 4.02
N CYS A 71 -3.52 -14.60 5.21
CA CYS A 71 -2.33 -15.44 5.38
C CYS A 71 -2.61 -16.88 4.95
N ARG A 72 -3.70 -17.48 5.44
CA ARG A 72 -4.07 -18.87 5.12
C ARG A 72 -4.30 -19.08 3.63
N GLN A 73 -5.05 -18.19 2.98
CA GLN A 73 -5.44 -18.34 1.58
C GLN A 73 -4.25 -18.17 0.63
N TYR A 74 -3.38 -17.19 0.90
CA TYR A 74 -2.34 -16.78 -0.04
C TYR A 74 -0.93 -17.31 0.29
N LEU A 75 -0.73 -18.01 1.40
CA LEU A 75 0.53 -18.70 1.74
C LEU A 75 1.12 -19.50 0.56
N PRO A 76 0.37 -20.33 -0.19
CA PRO A 76 0.94 -21.08 -1.31
C PRO A 76 1.48 -20.20 -2.46
N LEU A 77 0.94 -18.98 -2.63
CA LEU A 77 1.42 -18.03 -3.64
C LEU A 77 2.71 -17.34 -3.20
N PHE A 78 2.90 -17.11 -1.90
CA PHE A 78 4.17 -16.61 -1.37
C PHE A 78 5.32 -17.56 -1.70
N HIS A 79 5.11 -18.88 -1.60
CA HIS A 79 6.14 -19.86 -1.95
C HIS A 79 6.45 -19.88 -3.45
N SER A 80 5.41 -19.92 -4.28
CA SER A 80 5.55 -20.21 -5.71
C SER A 80 5.82 -18.98 -6.59
N PHE A 81 5.42 -17.79 -6.18
CA PHE A 81 5.53 -16.58 -7.00
C PHE A 81 6.52 -15.55 -6.46
N PHE A 82 6.66 -15.46 -5.13
CA PHE A 82 7.60 -14.54 -4.49
C PHE A 82 8.96 -15.20 -4.18
N ASP A 83 9.19 -16.42 -4.69
CA ASP A 83 10.42 -17.21 -4.52
C ASP A 83 10.89 -17.30 -3.06
N CYS A 84 9.94 -17.61 -2.17
CA CYS A 84 10.18 -17.79 -0.74
C CYS A 84 10.02 -19.28 -0.35
N PRO A 85 10.90 -20.20 -0.79
CA PRO A 85 10.68 -21.64 -0.59
C PRO A 85 10.92 -22.14 0.84
N GLN A 86 11.60 -21.35 1.67
CA GLN A 86 11.98 -21.72 3.04
C GLN A 86 10.93 -21.33 4.09
N THR A 87 9.88 -20.62 3.68
CA THR A 87 8.86 -20.14 4.60
C THR A 87 7.89 -21.27 4.95
N SER A 88 7.64 -21.44 6.24
CA SER A 88 6.76 -22.47 6.79
C SER A 88 5.40 -21.91 7.20
N ALA A 89 5.35 -20.60 7.50
CA ALA A 89 4.16 -19.91 7.94
C ALA A 89 4.08 -18.48 7.41
N ALA A 90 2.85 -17.95 7.37
CA ALA A 90 2.57 -16.53 7.17
C ALA A 90 1.80 -15.99 8.38
N LYS A 91 2.22 -14.84 8.88
CA LYS A 91 1.63 -14.17 10.03
C LYS A 91 1.24 -12.75 9.67
N THR A 92 0.03 -12.35 10.07
CA THR A 92 -0.37 -10.95 9.97
C THR A 92 0.32 -10.14 11.06
N VAL A 93 1.05 -9.10 10.66
CA VAL A 93 1.60 -8.09 11.57
C VAL A 93 0.51 -7.09 11.96
N LEU A 94 -0.25 -6.62 10.98
CA LEU A 94 -1.33 -5.65 11.16
C LEU A 94 -2.32 -5.74 10.00
N SER A 95 -3.60 -5.48 10.26
CA SER A 95 -4.60 -5.14 9.24
C SER A 95 -5.43 -3.96 9.73
N ALA A 96 -5.61 -2.96 8.88
CA ALA A 96 -6.45 -1.81 9.23
C ALA A 96 -7.10 -1.19 7.99
N LEU A 97 -8.37 -0.81 8.14
CA LEU A 97 -8.99 0.15 7.24
C LEU A 97 -8.23 1.47 7.31
N ALA A 98 -8.11 2.14 6.17
CA ALA A 98 -7.39 3.38 6.02
C ALA A 98 -8.16 4.31 5.07
N LEU A 99 -8.29 5.57 5.47
CA LEU A 99 -8.91 6.64 4.70
C LEU A 99 -7.88 7.71 4.41
N ALA A 100 -7.54 7.90 3.14
CA ALA A 100 -6.64 8.97 2.72
C ALA A 100 -7.43 10.29 2.63
N ASP A 101 -7.41 11.07 3.71
CA ASP A 101 -8.19 12.30 3.84
C ASP A 101 -7.40 13.53 4.26
N THR A 102 -6.06 13.44 4.37
CA THR A 102 -5.21 14.60 4.67
C THR A 102 -5.23 15.60 3.51
N PRO A 103 -5.66 16.87 3.73
CA PRO A 103 -5.62 17.89 2.70
C PRO A 103 -4.21 18.11 2.15
N VAL A 104 -4.09 18.38 0.85
CA VAL A 104 -2.80 18.56 0.17
C VAL A 104 -1.88 19.55 0.90
N LYS A 105 -2.42 20.70 1.34
CA LYS A 105 -1.67 21.75 2.06
C LYS A 105 -1.16 21.32 3.45
N GLN A 106 -1.65 20.21 4.00
CA GLN A 106 -1.27 19.67 5.30
C GLN A 106 -0.35 18.44 5.18
N LEU A 107 0.01 18.03 3.96
CA LEU A 107 0.95 16.93 3.75
C LEU A 107 2.32 17.28 4.32
N ARG A 108 2.88 16.32 5.06
CA ARG A 108 4.29 16.37 5.48
C ARG A 108 5.17 15.95 4.31
N PRO A 109 6.44 16.39 4.23
CA PRO A 109 7.34 16.01 3.12
C PRO A 109 7.45 14.50 2.88
N MET A 110 7.46 13.69 3.94
CA MET A 110 7.50 12.22 3.84
C MET A 110 6.25 11.61 3.17
N GLN A 111 5.11 12.31 3.20
CA GLN A 111 3.85 11.89 2.57
C GLN A 111 3.78 12.21 1.07
N MET A 112 4.78 12.94 0.57
CA MET A 112 4.83 13.43 -0.81
C MET A 112 5.74 12.58 -1.70
N LEU A 113 6.43 11.58 -1.12
CA LEU A 113 7.43 10.77 -1.80
C LEU A 113 7.03 9.29 -1.77
N PRO A 114 7.50 8.47 -2.72
CA PRO A 114 7.51 7.03 -2.57
C PRO A 114 8.24 6.59 -1.30
N HIS A 115 7.76 5.51 -0.69
CA HIS A 115 8.28 4.97 0.56
C HIS A 115 8.37 3.44 0.50
N ILE A 116 8.98 2.88 1.53
CA ILE A 116 8.92 1.47 1.89
C ILE A 116 8.30 1.36 3.29
N ASP A 117 7.71 0.22 3.62
CA ASP A 117 7.17 -0.03 4.96
C ASP A 117 8.26 -0.58 5.90
N THR A 118 9.15 -1.42 5.37
CA THR A 118 10.27 -2.01 6.09
C THR A 118 11.37 -2.41 5.11
N PRO A 119 12.66 -2.41 5.50
CA PRO A 119 13.74 -2.94 4.67
C PRO A 119 13.81 -4.48 4.65
N GLN A 120 13.00 -5.16 5.47
CA GLN A 120 12.97 -6.61 5.59
C GLN A 120 12.41 -7.27 4.32
N SER A 121 13.14 -8.24 3.78
CA SER A 121 12.74 -8.94 2.55
C SER A 121 11.63 -9.97 2.74
N ASN A 122 11.33 -10.37 3.99
CA ASN A 122 10.32 -11.38 4.31
C ASN A 122 8.95 -10.78 4.70
N GLN A 123 8.74 -9.47 4.48
CA GLN A 123 7.45 -8.83 4.72
C GLN A 123 6.82 -8.36 3.41
N PHE A 124 5.50 -8.55 3.32
CA PHE A 124 4.69 -8.17 2.17
C PHE A 124 3.55 -7.26 2.60
N ALA A 125 3.31 -6.23 1.79
CA ALA A 125 2.19 -5.33 1.93
C ALA A 125 1.01 -5.85 1.10
N VAL A 126 -0.19 -5.75 1.66
CA VAL A 126 -1.46 -5.98 0.97
C VAL A 126 -2.29 -4.70 1.01
N VAL A 127 -2.68 -4.20 -0.16
CA VAL A 127 -3.62 -3.08 -0.26
C VAL A 127 -4.89 -3.57 -0.93
N HIS A 128 -5.98 -3.65 -0.17
CA HIS A 128 -7.30 -4.02 -0.66
C HIS A 128 -8.16 -2.76 -0.82
N TYR A 129 -8.54 -2.45 -2.05
CA TYR A 129 -9.33 -1.27 -2.40
C TYR A 129 -10.83 -1.50 -2.19
N LEU A 130 -11.44 -0.60 -1.41
CA LEU A 130 -12.88 -0.50 -1.20
C LEU A 130 -13.42 0.80 -1.81
N CYS A 131 -12.80 1.23 -2.91
CA CYS A 131 -13.11 2.45 -3.64
C CYS A 131 -12.86 2.24 -5.14
N ASN A 132 -13.40 3.15 -5.96
CA ASN A 132 -13.28 3.09 -7.42
C ASN A 132 -11.99 3.76 -7.91
N GLN A 133 -11.66 3.50 -9.19
CA GLN A 133 -10.45 3.98 -9.87
C GLN A 133 -10.23 5.49 -9.84
N ASP A 134 -11.32 6.26 -9.74
CA ASP A 134 -11.24 7.72 -9.72
C ASP A 134 -10.39 8.21 -8.53
N HIS A 135 -10.37 7.47 -7.43
CA HIS A 135 -9.55 7.76 -6.25
C HIS A 135 -8.04 7.49 -6.42
N GLY A 136 -7.60 7.03 -7.59
CA GLY A 136 -6.22 6.65 -7.90
C GLY A 136 -6.01 5.14 -7.73
N GLY A 137 -5.01 4.76 -6.94
CA GLY A 137 -4.47 3.40 -6.85
C GLY A 137 -3.15 3.37 -6.08
N THR A 138 -2.24 2.48 -6.47
CA THR A 138 -0.87 2.41 -5.94
C THR A 138 0.11 2.32 -7.11
N SER A 139 1.13 3.15 -7.05
CA SER A 139 2.22 3.19 -8.03
C SER A 139 3.53 2.74 -7.41
N PHE A 140 4.38 2.16 -8.23
CA PHE A 140 5.68 1.60 -7.87
C PHE A 140 6.78 2.34 -8.60
N TYR A 141 7.91 2.52 -7.94
CA TYR A 141 8.91 3.51 -8.34
C TYR A 141 10.33 2.97 -8.33
N ARG A 142 11.17 3.62 -9.14
CA ARG A 142 12.62 3.62 -9.02
C ARG A 142 13.07 4.98 -8.54
N HIS A 143 13.97 5.02 -7.57
CA HIS A 143 14.69 6.24 -7.25
C HIS A 143 15.78 6.48 -8.30
N LYS A 144 15.75 7.63 -8.97
CA LYS A 144 16.55 7.89 -10.18
C LYS A 144 18.05 7.94 -9.89
N GLU A 145 18.44 8.66 -8.83
CA GLU A 145 19.86 8.85 -8.51
C GLU A 145 20.55 7.55 -8.10
N THR A 146 19.88 6.73 -7.28
CA THR A 146 20.48 5.47 -6.79
C THR A 146 20.18 4.27 -7.67
N GLY A 147 19.22 4.38 -8.60
CA GLY A 147 18.71 3.27 -9.41
C GLY A 147 17.88 2.24 -8.64
N TYR A 148 17.67 2.43 -7.34
CA TYR A 148 17.02 1.43 -6.49
C TYR A 148 15.51 1.37 -6.70
N GLN A 149 14.98 0.15 -6.77
CA GLN A 149 13.55 -0.14 -6.78
C GLN A 149 13.14 -0.71 -5.42
N THR A 150 13.95 -1.62 -4.88
CA THR A 150 13.84 -2.11 -3.50
C THR A 150 14.89 -1.49 -2.58
N ILE A 151 14.50 -1.22 -1.33
CA ILE A 151 15.37 -0.69 -0.27
C ILE A 151 15.56 -1.75 0.80
N THR A 152 16.64 -2.51 0.69
CA THR A 152 17.09 -3.49 1.69
C THR A 152 17.82 -2.83 2.85
N GLN A 153 18.15 -3.60 3.89
CA GLN A 153 18.82 -3.10 5.09
C GLN A 153 20.18 -2.43 4.79
N ASP A 154 20.95 -3.00 3.85
CA ASP A 154 22.24 -2.47 3.39
C ASP A 154 22.09 -1.20 2.51
N ARG A 155 20.98 -1.08 1.78
CA ARG A 155 20.68 0.08 0.92
C ARG A 155 20.10 1.26 1.70
N LEU A 156 19.44 0.99 2.83
CA LEU A 156 18.60 1.95 3.55
C LEU A 156 19.33 3.25 3.92
N TYR A 157 20.51 3.16 4.51
CA TYR A 157 21.25 4.35 4.96
C TYR A 157 21.61 5.27 3.80
N HIS A 158 22.20 4.70 2.74
CA HIS A 158 22.57 5.44 1.54
C HIS A 158 21.35 6.06 0.87
N TYR A 159 20.28 5.28 0.68
CA TYR A 159 19.04 5.77 0.10
C TYR A 159 18.42 6.93 0.91
N ALA A 160 18.29 6.76 2.23
CA ALA A 160 17.67 7.75 3.10
C ALA A 160 18.45 9.07 3.13
N GLN A 161 19.78 9.02 3.10
CA GLN A 161 20.62 10.21 3.00
C GLN A 161 20.43 10.94 1.68
N GLN A 162 20.44 10.19 0.58
CA GLN A 162 20.36 10.76 -0.77
C GLN A 162 18.99 11.39 -1.03
N VAL A 163 17.89 10.67 -0.74
CA VAL A 163 16.52 11.20 -0.93
C VAL A 163 16.27 12.43 -0.05
N LYS A 164 16.81 12.47 1.18
CA LYS A 164 16.69 13.64 2.07
C LYS A 164 17.41 14.85 1.48
N LYS A 165 18.64 14.68 0.99
CA LYS A 165 19.41 15.74 0.34
C LYS A 165 18.65 16.30 -0.87
N GLU A 166 18.11 15.45 -1.72
CA GLU A 166 17.36 15.85 -2.91
C GLU A 166 16.03 16.51 -2.58
N ALA A 167 15.30 16.02 -1.58
CA ALA A 167 14.04 16.62 -1.12
C ALA A 167 14.24 18.05 -0.61
N ILE A 168 15.34 18.30 0.12
CA ILE A 168 15.72 19.65 0.59
C ILE A 168 16.12 20.53 -0.60
N ALA A 169 17.00 20.05 -1.48
CA ALA A 169 17.49 20.80 -2.64
C ALA A 169 16.35 21.21 -3.59
N ASN A 170 15.37 20.32 -3.79
CA ASN A 170 14.19 20.58 -4.63
C ASN A 170 13.05 21.29 -3.90
N GLN A 171 13.23 21.61 -2.60
CA GLN A 171 12.26 22.33 -1.78
C GLN A 171 10.83 21.75 -1.86
N ILE A 172 10.70 20.42 -1.82
CA ILE A 172 9.42 19.74 -2.10
C ILE A 172 8.28 20.26 -1.20
N HIS A 173 8.60 20.63 0.05
CA HIS A 173 7.67 21.21 1.02
C HIS A 173 6.96 22.49 0.54
N LYS A 174 7.50 23.22 -0.43
CA LYS A 174 6.88 24.43 -1.00
C LYS A 174 5.77 24.14 -2.00
N ALA A 175 5.72 22.92 -2.54
CA ALA A 175 4.66 22.49 -3.44
C ALA A 175 4.05 21.16 -2.96
N PRO A 176 3.32 21.16 -1.83
CA PRO A 176 2.68 19.96 -1.31
C PRO A 176 1.80 19.30 -2.36
N ARG A 177 1.98 17.99 -2.54
CA ARG A 177 1.19 17.15 -3.45
C ARG A 177 1.30 15.70 -3.04
N TYR A 178 0.27 14.93 -3.35
CA TYR A 178 0.40 13.48 -3.40
C TYR A 178 1.31 13.08 -4.55
N MET A 179 2.05 11.99 -4.38
CA MET A 179 2.87 11.45 -5.46
C MET A 179 1.97 10.94 -6.60
N SER A 180 2.30 11.27 -7.85
CA SER A 180 1.57 10.83 -9.04
C SER A 180 2.48 10.95 -10.25
N GLY A 181 2.59 9.89 -11.05
CA GLY A 181 3.52 9.85 -12.19
C GLY A 181 4.99 9.89 -11.76
N SER A 182 5.88 10.05 -12.75
CA SER A 182 7.30 10.31 -12.53
C SER A 182 7.57 11.78 -12.20
N ASP A 183 8.62 12.06 -11.43
CA ASP A 183 9.08 13.42 -11.16
C ASP A 183 10.61 13.53 -11.26
N LYS A 184 11.21 14.56 -10.64
CA LYS A 184 12.67 14.75 -10.68
C LYS A 184 13.45 13.66 -9.94
N LEU A 185 12.91 13.10 -8.86
CA LEU A 185 13.59 12.17 -7.97
C LEU A 185 13.23 10.72 -8.30
N PHE A 186 12.00 10.49 -8.74
CA PHE A 186 11.45 9.15 -8.94
C PHE A 186 10.91 8.94 -10.34
N GLU A 187 11.10 7.72 -10.83
CA GLU A 187 10.48 7.22 -12.05
C GLU A 187 9.39 6.23 -11.67
N GLN A 188 8.18 6.43 -12.17
CA GLN A 188 7.10 5.47 -12.03
C GLN A 188 7.34 4.30 -12.98
N LEU A 189 7.48 3.10 -12.42
CA LEU A 189 7.70 1.87 -13.18
C LEU A 189 6.39 1.20 -13.56
N TYR A 190 5.43 1.21 -12.63
CA TYR A 190 4.14 0.55 -12.80
C TYR A 190 3.08 1.20 -11.91
N SER A 191 1.82 1.05 -12.28
CA SER A 191 0.70 1.52 -11.47
C SER A 191 -0.47 0.56 -11.57
N VAL A 192 -1.10 0.29 -10.42
CA VAL A 192 -2.35 -0.46 -10.34
C VAL A 192 -3.45 0.50 -9.92
N GLU A 193 -4.44 0.65 -10.78
CA GLU A 193 -5.66 1.42 -10.48
C GLU A 193 -6.45 0.73 -9.36
N ALA A 194 -6.98 1.56 -8.46
CA ALA A 194 -7.96 1.12 -7.47
C ALA A 194 -9.19 0.58 -8.20
N ARG A 195 -9.73 -0.52 -7.68
CA ARG A 195 -10.99 -1.08 -8.13
C ARG A 195 -11.68 -1.68 -6.94
N MET A 196 -12.99 -1.49 -6.83
CA MET A 196 -13.76 -2.09 -5.75
C MET A 196 -13.48 -3.61 -5.69
N ASN A 197 -13.13 -4.10 -4.50
CA ASN A 197 -12.79 -5.50 -4.23
C ASN A 197 -11.50 -6.01 -4.92
N ARG A 198 -10.59 -5.12 -5.31
CA ARG A 198 -9.25 -5.49 -5.78
C ARG A 198 -8.26 -5.43 -4.63
N ALA A 199 -7.41 -6.44 -4.50
CA ALA A 199 -6.21 -6.37 -3.69
C ALA A 199 -4.95 -6.41 -4.54
N ILE A 200 -3.86 -5.86 -4.01
CA ILE A 200 -2.51 -6.07 -4.52
C ILE A 200 -1.60 -6.56 -3.41
N ILE A 201 -0.66 -7.45 -3.74
CA ILE A 201 0.37 -7.95 -2.83
C ILE A 201 1.74 -7.71 -3.45
N TYR A 202 2.64 -7.08 -2.69
CA TYR A 202 4.00 -6.76 -3.12
C TYR A 202 4.97 -6.73 -1.92
N PRO A 203 6.29 -6.87 -2.14
CA PRO A 203 7.27 -6.78 -1.05
C PRO A 203 7.23 -5.42 -0.35
N SER A 204 7.21 -5.41 0.97
CA SER A 204 7.16 -4.17 1.78
C SER A 204 8.38 -3.27 1.63
N ASN A 205 9.48 -3.79 1.06
CA ASN A 205 10.70 -3.05 0.77
C ASN A 205 10.73 -2.48 -0.66
N LEU A 206 9.67 -2.62 -1.45
CA LEU A 206 9.53 -2.02 -2.78
C LEU A 206 9.09 -0.55 -2.65
N LEU A 207 9.75 0.37 -3.37
CA LEU A 207 9.36 1.78 -3.40
C LEU A 207 7.98 1.94 -4.02
N HIS A 208 7.04 2.47 -3.23
CA HIS A 208 5.66 2.63 -3.65
C HIS A 208 5.00 3.88 -3.04
N SER A 209 3.89 4.29 -3.63
CA SER A 209 3.03 5.35 -3.08
C SER A 209 1.59 5.17 -3.53
N GLY A 210 0.65 5.54 -2.66
CA GLY A 210 -0.73 5.73 -3.07
C GLY A 210 -0.83 6.98 -3.94
N ASN A 211 -1.20 6.85 -5.21
CA ASN A 211 -1.35 7.97 -6.13
C ASN A 211 -2.73 8.65 -5.97
N VAL A 212 -3.00 9.11 -4.74
CA VAL A 212 -4.30 9.64 -4.31
C VAL A 212 -4.74 10.82 -5.18
N ASN A 213 -5.91 10.69 -5.80
CA ASN A 213 -6.51 11.76 -6.59
C ASN A 213 -7.21 12.80 -5.69
N ALA A 214 -6.46 13.79 -5.22
CA ALA A 214 -7.00 14.84 -4.37
C ALA A 214 -7.97 15.80 -5.11
N ALA A 215 -8.01 15.81 -6.45
CA ALA A 215 -8.87 16.68 -7.23
C ALA A 215 -10.36 16.33 -7.11
N LEU A 216 -10.70 15.09 -6.73
CA LEU A 216 -12.08 14.65 -6.49
C LEU A 216 -12.69 15.16 -5.19
N GLY A 217 -11.90 15.83 -4.35
CA GLY A 217 -12.28 16.13 -2.98
C GLY A 217 -12.03 14.91 -2.10
N LEU A 218 -11.07 15.05 -1.19
CA LEU A 218 -10.81 14.04 -0.18
C LEU A 218 -12.00 14.00 0.79
N SER A 219 -12.49 12.80 1.10
CA SER A 219 -13.63 12.60 2.00
C SER A 219 -13.24 11.75 3.19
N SER A 220 -13.61 12.20 4.38
CA SER A 220 -13.51 11.41 5.61
C SER A 220 -14.62 10.36 5.76
N LEU A 221 -15.60 10.32 4.85
CA LEU A 221 -16.68 9.33 4.89
C LEU A 221 -16.25 8.06 4.15
N PRO A 222 -16.19 6.87 4.80
CA PRO A 222 -15.74 5.62 4.19
C PRO A 222 -16.39 5.30 2.84
N LYS A 223 -17.71 5.49 2.73
CA LYS A 223 -18.48 5.20 1.50
C LYS A 223 -18.19 6.15 0.32
N LYS A 224 -17.54 7.29 0.56
CA LYS A 224 -17.26 8.32 -0.46
C LYS A 224 -15.77 8.58 -0.66
N GLY A 225 -14.94 8.21 0.32
CA GLY A 225 -13.51 8.47 0.30
C GLY A 225 -12.71 7.35 -0.36
N ARG A 226 -11.39 7.56 -0.43
CA ARG A 226 -10.44 6.51 -0.81
C ARG A 226 -10.27 5.55 0.38
N LEU A 227 -11.21 4.63 0.52
CA LEU A 227 -11.17 3.58 1.53
C LEU A 227 -10.35 2.39 1.04
N THR A 228 -9.41 1.95 1.85
CA THR A 228 -8.61 0.74 1.62
C THR A 228 -8.44 -0.06 2.91
N ILE A 229 -8.15 -1.35 2.82
CA ILE A 229 -7.56 -2.11 3.93
C ILE A 229 -6.09 -2.32 3.61
N GLY A 230 -5.21 -1.81 4.47
CA GLY A 230 -3.77 -2.07 4.43
C GLY A 230 -3.40 -3.16 5.42
N SER A 231 -2.75 -4.22 4.95
CA SER A 231 -2.25 -5.31 5.78
C SER A 231 -0.77 -5.57 5.54
N PHE A 232 -0.09 -6.08 6.56
CA PHE A 232 1.29 -6.53 6.48
C PHE A 232 1.39 -7.99 6.87
N ILE A 233 2.04 -8.78 6.02
CA ILE A 233 2.22 -10.23 6.18
C ILE A 233 3.71 -10.49 6.32
N LEU A 234 4.11 -11.09 7.43
CA LEU A 234 5.45 -11.57 7.67
C LEU A 234 5.50 -13.06 7.32
N LEU A 235 6.51 -13.47 6.55
CA LEU A 235 6.79 -14.88 6.31
C LEU A 235 7.87 -15.35 7.29
N GLU A 236 7.62 -16.53 7.88
CA GLU A 236 8.44 -17.18 8.91
C GLU A 236 8.90 -18.57 8.46
#